data_AF-A0A101K5U8-F1
#
_entry.id   AF-A0A101K5U8-F1
#
_cell.length_a   1.000
_cell.length_b   1.000
_cell.length_c   1.000
_cell.angle_alpha   90.00
_cell.angle_beta   90.00
_cell.angle_gamma   90.00
#
_symmetry.space_group_name_H-M   'P 1'
#
loop_
_entity.id
_entity.type
_entity.pdbx_description
1 polymer ?
#
loop_
_entity_poly.entity_id
_entity_poly.type
_entity_poly.pdbx_seq_one_letter_code
_entity_poly.pdbx_strand_id
1 'polypeptide(L)'
;MGENMILANEKQLSKILNISDRRVRELFKDYKTENGSYPLIKCVTEFINQTRSGDINLVTQKTFAEILGLSEKTVKELTNRGVLEKNSNGQFDLKDNLKKYLTVTDERNKKKAVERELQQFKLEILQDKYHQDEDVKYVLTDILVKFKAKLQATAVKIDNEITEISEADRLDYLKNTLIDCLEELANYNPPSNRRKAKDV
;
A
#
# COMPACT_ATOMS: atom_id res chain seq x y z
N MET A 1 30.72 37.94 -33.05
CA MET A 1 30.52 38.05 -31.59
C MET A 1 31.43 37.03 -30.96
N GLY A 2 32.48 37.46 -30.27
CA GLY A 2 33.45 36.55 -29.67
C GLY A 2 32.81 35.79 -28.52
N GLU A 3 32.72 34.47 -28.61
CA GLU A 3 32.41 33.64 -27.45
C GLU A 3 33.44 33.94 -26.36
N ASN A 4 32.99 34.42 -25.20
CA ASN A 4 33.85 34.56 -24.03
C ASN A 4 34.38 33.16 -23.68
N MET A 5 35.62 32.86 -24.09
CA MET A 5 36.24 31.56 -23.87
C MET A 5 36.67 31.46 -22.41
N ILE A 6 35.79 30.92 -21.57
CA ILE A 6 36.11 30.64 -20.16
C ILE A 6 37.13 29.51 -20.11
N LEU A 7 38.30 29.81 -19.54
CA LEU A 7 39.39 28.86 -19.35
C LEU A 7 39.40 28.35 -17.90
N ALA A 8 39.62 27.05 -17.74
CA ALA A 8 39.83 26.41 -16.45
C ALA A 8 41.18 25.70 -16.44
N ASN A 9 41.85 25.73 -15.30
CA ASN A 9 43.04 24.92 -15.08
C ASN A 9 42.65 23.48 -14.71
N GLU A 10 43.63 22.59 -14.73
CA GLU A 10 43.44 21.16 -14.47
C GLU A 10 42.78 20.88 -13.11
N LYS A 11 43.22 21.58 -12.05
CA LYS A 11 42.67 21.42 -10.69
C LYS A 11 41.24 21.93 -10.57
N GLN A 12 40.85 22.92 -11.37
CA GLN A 12 39.48 23.43 -11.40
C GLN A 12 38.57 22.43 -12.11
N LEU A 13 39.02 21.88 -13.24
CA LEU A 13 38.28 20.86 -13.97
C LEU A 13 38.13 19.56 -13.17
N SER A 14 39.17 19.11 -12.46
CA SER A 14 39.09 17.89 -11.63
C SER A 14 38.05 18.02 -10.52
N LYS A 15 37.99 19.19 -9.87
CA LYS A 15 36.96 19.51 -8.88
C LYS A 15 35.55 19.61 -9.47
N ILE A 16 35.38 20.32 -10.59
CA ILE A 16 34.06 20.55 -11.20
C ILE A 16 33.46 19.25 -11.73
N LEU A 17 34.30 18.42 -12.38
CA LEU A 17 33.87 17.17 -13.00
C LEU A 17 33.95 15.96 -12.05
N ASN A 18 34.44 16.17 -10.83
CA ASN A 18 34.65 15.14 -9.82
C ASN A 18 35.46 13.93 -10.34
N ILE A 19 36.56 14.19 -11.04
CA ILE A 19 37.48 13.18 -11.58
C ILE A 19 38.93 13.52 -11.22
N SER A 20 39.84 12.55 -11.26
CA SER A 20 41.25 12.81 -10.94
C SER A 20 41.92 13.73 -11.96
N ASP A 21 42.91 14.51 -11.51
CA ASP A 21 43.79 15.34 -12.36
C ASP A 21 44.35 14.54 -13.56
N ARG A 22 44.75 13.28 -13.32
CA ARG A 22 45.18 12.35 -14.38
C ARG A 22 44.09 12.11 -15.43
N ARG A 23 42.85 11.88 -14.99
CA ARG A 23 41.72 11.62 -15.88
C ARG A 23 41.35 12.85 -16.71
N VAL A 24 41.47 14.05 -16.15
CA VAL A 24 41.32 15.32 -16.89
C VAL A 24 42.33 15.39 -18.03
N ARG A 25 43.61 15.09 -17.76
CA ARG A 25 44.68 15.10 -18.79
C ARG A 25 44.47 14.05 -19.87
N GLU A 26 43.97 12.88 -19.52
CA GLU A 26 43.67 11.79 -20.47
C GLU A 26 42.48 12.15 -21.36
N LEU A 27 41.38 12.66 -20.79
CA LEU A 27 40.13 12.93 -21.51
C LEU A 27 40.19 14.18 -22.39
N PHE A 28 40.91 15.22 -21.96
CA PHE A 28 40.92 16.53 -22.65
C PHE A 28 42.27 16.89 -23.24
N LYS A 29 43.12 15.88 -23.53
CA LYS A 29 44.47 16.07 -24.08
C LYS A 29 44.48 16.99 -25.30
N ASP A 30 43.51 16.80 -26.19
CA ASP A 30 43.40 17.52 -27.46
C ASP A 30 42.82 18.94 -27.31
N TYR A 31 42.26 19.25 -26.14
CA TYR A 31 41.72 20.57 -25.81
C TYR A 31 42.68 21.43 -24.97
N LYS A 32 43.86 20.91 -24.64
CA LYS A 32 44.86 21.64 -23.86
C LYS A 32 45.47 22.76 -24.71
N THR A 33 45.30 23.99 -24.24
CA THR A 33 45.94 25.17 -24.86
C THR A 33 47.44 25.23 -24.56
N GLU A 34 48.18 26.03 -25.33
CA GLU A 34 49.63 26.26 -25.13
C GLU A 34 49.96 26.75 -23.72
N ASN A 35 49.05 27.51 -23.10
CA ASN A 35 49.18 28.03 -21.74
C ASN A 35 48.79 27.00 -20.66
N GLY A 36 48.54 25.74 -21.02
CA GLY A 36 48.19 24.66 -20.10
C GLY A 36 46.78 24.74 -19.52
N SER A 37 45.92 25.60 -20.06
CA SER A 37 44.51 25.76 -19.66
C SER A 37 43.57 25.06 -20.64
N TYR A 38 42.32 24.86 -20.22
CA TYR A 38 41.31 24.12 -20.98
C TYR A 38 40.06 24.98 -21.19
N PRO A 39 39.42 24.97 -22.38
CA PRO A 39 38.13 25.61 -22.59
C PRO A 39 37.03 24.92 -21.79
N LEU A 40 36.60 25.55 -20.68
CA LEU A 40 35.73 24.94 -19.68
C LEU A 40 34.42 24.42 -20.29
N ILE A 41 33.76 25.25 -21.09
CA ILE A 41 32.47 24.92 -21.70
C ILE A 41 32.60 23.71 -22.62
N LYS A 42 33.66 23.63 -23.44
CA LYS A 42 33.88 22.49 -24.33
C LYS A 42 34.17 21.23 -23.54
N CYS A 43 35.04 21.30 -22.53
CA CYS A 43 35.36 20.15 -21.68
C CYS A 43 34.15 19.62 -20.91
N VAL A 44 33.34 20.50 -20.33
CA VAL A 44 32.12 20.11 -19.61
C VAL A 44 31.09 19.53 -20.57
N THR A 45 30.88 20.14 -21.73
CA THR A 45 29.93 19.66 -22.74
C THR A 45 30.36 18.30 -23.29
N GLU A 46 31.64 18.14 -23.61
CA GLU A 46 32.21 16.88 -24.06
C GLU A 46 32.11 15.80 -22.97
N PHE A 47 32.39 16.15 -21.71
CA PHE A 47 32.22 15.24 -20.58
C PHE A 47 30.76 14.81 -20.44
N ILE A 48 29.80 15.73 -20.51
CA ILE A 48 28.36 15.43 -20.45
C ILE A 48 27.92 14.56 -21.64
N ASN A 49 28.44 14.83 -22.83
CA ASN A 49 28.10 14.08 -24.05
C ASN A 49 28.70 12.66 -24.07
N GLN A 50 29.94 12.52 -23.62
CA GLN A 50 30.59 11.22 -23.40
C GLN A 50 29.94 10.45 -22.24
N THR A 51 29.31 11.14 -21.30
CA THR A 51 28.64 10.54 -20.13
C THR A 51 27.16 10.21 -20.37
N ARG A 52 26.74 10.04 -21.63
CA ARG A 52 25.52 9.27 -21.91
C ARG A 52 25.67 7.86 -21.34
N SER A 53 25.00 7.67 -20.19
CA SER A 53 24.74 6.42 -19.48
C SER A 53 25.94 5.77 -18.75
N GLY A 54 26.23 6.18 -17.51
CA GLY A 54 26.66 5.20 -16.49
C GLY A 54 27.73 5.58 -15.46
N ASP A 55 28.63 6.55 -15.68
CA ASP A 55 29.90 6.49 -14.92
C ASP A 55 30.08 7.51 -13.76
N ILE A 56 29.31 8.60 -13.66
CA ILE A 56 29.54 9.60 -12.59
C ILE A 56 28.86 9.22 -11.27
N ASN A 57 27.85 8.32 -11.31
CA ASN A 57 27.02 8.01 -10.14
C ASN A 57 27.22 6.57 -9.62
N LEU A 58 28.40 5.99 -9.86
CA LEU A 58 28.76 4.69 -9.34
C LEU A 58 29.09 4.80 -7.85
N VAL A 59 28.29 4.16 -7.00
CA VAL A 59 28.47 4.19 -5.56
C VAL A 59 28.75 2.81 -4.99
N THR A 60 29.46 2.77 -3.86
CA THR A 60 29.69 1.52 -3.14
C THR A 60 28.41 1.02 -2.48
N GLN A 61 28.35 -0.28 -2.15
CA GLN A 61 27.23 -0.86 -1.42
C GLN A 61 26.90 -0.10 -0.12
N LYS A 62 27.94 0.32 0.62
CA LYS A 62 27.81 1.08 1.85
C LYS A 62 27.15 2.43 1.62
N THR A 63 27.67 3.21 0.67
CA THR A 63 27.11 4.51 0.30
C THR A 63 25.66 4.37 -0.20
N PHE A 64 25.37 3.35 -1.00
CA PHE A 64 24.02 3.10 -1.50
C PHE A 64 23.05 2.73 -0.37
N ALA A 65 23.51 1.95 0.62
CA ALA A 65 22.74 1.61 1.82
C ALA A 65 22.42 2.86 2.65
N GLU A 66 23.41 3.73 2.87
CA GLU A 66 23.23 5.01 3.56
C GLU A 66 22.22 5.91 2.83
N ILE A 67 22.32 6.03 1.51
CA ILE A 67 21.39 6.84 0.70
C ILE A 67 19.94 6.32 0.78
N LEU A 68 19.75 5.01 0.75
CA LEU A 68 18.42 4.40 0.83
C LEU A 68 17.88 4.28 2.27
N GLY A 69 18.68 4.61 3.29
CA GLY A 69 18.33 4.37 4.69
C GLY A 69 18.15 2.88 5.02
N LEU A 70 18.91 2.00 4.35
CA LEU A 70 18.86 0.56 4.51
C LEU A 70 20.14 0.02 5.15
N SER A 71 20.08 -1.21 5.66
CA SER A 71 21.30 -1.92 6.05
C SER A 71 22.07 -2.42 4.82
N GLU A 72 23.40 -2.52 4.90
CA GLU A 72 24.20 -3.12 3.84
C GLU A 72 23.76 -4.57 3.52
N LYS A 73 23.30 -5.31 4.54
CA LYS A 73 22.73 -6.66 4.37
C LYS A 73 21.50 -6.62 3.47
N THR A 74 20.60 -5.66 3.67
CA THR A 74 19.39 -5.49 2.84
C THR A 74 19.75 -5.15 1.40
N VAL A 75 20.73 -4.27 1.18
CA VAL A 75 21.23 -3.97 -0.19
C VAL A 75 21.81 -5.23 -0.84
N LYS A 76 22.56 -6.05 -0.09
CA LYS A 76 23.09 -7.34 -0.57
C LYS A 76 21.97 -8.31 -0.95
N GLU A 77 20.94 -8.44 -0.11
CA GLU A 77 19.79 -9.30 -0.39
C GLU A 77 19.02 -8.84 -1.64
N LEU A 78 18.81 -7.53 -1.81
CA LEU A 78 18.18 -6.96 -3.00
C LEU A 78 19.02 -7.20 -4.26
N THR A 79 20.34 -7.17 -4.14
CA THR A 79 21.26 -7.52 -5.23
C THR A 79 21.17 -9.00 -5.58
N ASN A 80 21.20 -9.90 -4.57
CA ASN A 80 21.08 -11.34 -4.77
C ASN A 80 19.74 -11.75 -5.40
N ARG A 81 18.69 -10.97 -5.14
CA ARG A 81 17.35 -11.15 -5.74
C ARG A 81 17.22 -10.56 -7.14
N GLY A 82 18.26 -9.94 -7.68
CA GLY A 82 18.25 -9.28 -8.99
C GLY A 82 17.44 -7.98 -9.06
N VAL A 83 17.08 -7.39 -7.91
CA VAL A 83 16.41 -6.07 -7.88
C VAL A 83 17.42 -4.95 -8.11
N LEU A 84 18.62 -5.11 -7.53
CA LEU A 84 19.75 -4.22 -7.72
C LEU A 84 20.82 -4.92 -8.54
N GLU A 85 21.53 -4.16 -9.35
CA GLU A 85 22.60 -4.64 -10.20
C GLU A 85 23.88 -3.85 -9.91
N LYS A 86 24.96 -4.60 -9.75
CA LYS A 86 26.31 -4.07 -9.62
C LYS A 86 27.06 -4.25 -10.94
N ASN A 87 27.91 -3.30 -11.27
CA ASN A 87 28.81 -3.41 -12.41
C ASN A 87 29.98 -4.40 -12.12
N SER A 88 30.86 -4.58 -13.11
CA SER A 88 32.05 -5.45 -12.99
C SER A 88 32.99 -5.06 -11.85
N ASN A 89 32.97 -3.80 -11.42
CA ASN A 89 33.78 -3.27 -10.32
C ASN A 89 33.07 -3.38 -8.95
N GLY A 90 31.87 -3.97 -8.89
CA GLY A 90 31.10 -4.12 -7.66
C GLY A 90 30.40 -2.84 -7.18
N GLN A 91 30.27 -1.83 -8.05
CA GLN A 91 29.61 -0.56 -7.76
C GLN A 91 28.19 -0.52 -8.36
N PHE A 92 27.33 0.29 -7.77
CA PHE A 92 25.94 0.48 -8.19
C PHE A 92 25.79 1.79 -8.93
N ASP A 93 25.22 1.77 -10.13
CA ASP A 93 24.72 3.01 -10.75
C ASP A 93 23.54 3.52 -9.92
N LEU A 94 23.69 4.71 -9.32
CA LEU A 94 22.71 5.28 -8.41
C LEU A 94 21.35 5.46 -9.08
N LYS A 95 21.32 5.95 -10.33
CA LYS A 95 20.08 6.33 -11.01
C LYS A 95 19.24 5.11 -11.35
N ASP A 96 19.88 4.11 -11.96
CA ASP A 96 19.21 2.90 -12.43
C ASP A 96 18.77 2.05 -11.24
N ASN A 97 19.65 1.85 -10.26
CA ASN A 97 19.32 1.07 -9.07
C ASN A 97 18.27 1.74 -8.18
N LEU A 98 18.30 3.07 -8.03
CA LEU A 98 17.27 3.81 -7.29
C LEU A 98 15.90 3.65 -7.98
N LYS A 99 15.86 3.78 -9.32
CA LYS A 99 14.61 3.57 -10.07
C LYS A 99 14.07 2.15 -9.91
N LYS A 100 14.93 1.14 -10.02
CA LYS A 100 14.56 -0.28 -9.79
C LYS A 100 14.04 -0.51 -8.37
N TYR A 101 14.75 0.02 -7.37
CA TYR A 101 14.36 -0.08 -5.96
C TYR A 101 12.99 0.55 -5.69
N LEU A 102 12.78 1.80 -6.14
CA LEU A 102 11.53 2.51 -5.93
C LEU A 102 10.34 1.80 -6.60
N THR A 103 10.53 1.29 -7.82
CA THR A 103 9.48 0.55 -8.54
C THR A 103 9.05 -0.69 -7.78
N VAL A 104 10.00 -1.54 -7.37
CA VAL A 104 9.70 -2.77 -6.62
C VAL A 104 9.14 -2.46 -5.23
N THR A 105 9.60 -1.38 -4.60
CA THR A 105 9.11 -0.96 -3.28
C THR A 105 7.68 -0.44 -3.34
N ASP A 106 7.33 0.33 -4.37
CA ASP A 106 5.96 0.79 -4.62
C ASP A 106 5.00 -0.39 -4.85
N GLU A 107 5.37 -1.34 -5.73
CA GLU A 107 4.57 -2.55 -5.96
C GLU A 107 4.39 -3.37 -4.68
N ARG A 108 5.44 -3.52 -3.87
CA ARG A 108 5.37 -4.20 -2.57
C ARG A 108 4.47 -3.46 -1.59
N ASN A 109 4.53 -2.13 -1.57
CA ASN A 109 3.71 -1.32 -0.68
C ASN A 109 2.23 -1.41 -1.09
N LYS A 110 1.92 -1.36 -2.39
CA LYS A 110 0.57 -1.60 -2.91
C LYS A 110 0.05 -2.98 -2.54
N LYS A 111 0.86 -4.04 -2.76
CA LYS A 111 0.50 -5.41 -2.36
C LYS A 111 0.22 -5.51 -0.86
N LYS A 112 1.09 -4.96 -0.02
CA LYS A 112 0.90 -4.95 1.44
C LYS A 112 -0.35 -4.17 1.87
N ALA A 113 -0.70 -3.08 1.18
CA ALA A 113 -1.91 -2.33 1.47
C ALA A 113 -3.15 -3.19 1.22
N VAL A 114 -3.24 -3.82 0.04
CA VAL A 114 -4.34 -4.73 -0.31
C VAL A 114 -4.41 -5.92 0.65
N GLU A 115 -3.27 -6.51 1.02
CA GLU A 115 -3.22 -7.60 2.00
C GLU A 115 -3.75 -7.18 3.38
N ARG A 116 -3.43 -5.96 3.82
CA ARG A 116 -3.93 -5.41 5.09
C ARG A 116 -5.44 -5.17 5.04
N GLU A 117 -5.95 -4.61 3.95
CA GLU A 117 -7.40 -4.40 3.77
C GLU A 117 -8.14 -5.74 3.78
N LEU A 118 -7.61 -6.76 3.11
CA LEU A 118 -8.20 -8.09 3.08
C LEU A 118 -8.15 -8.78 4.46
N GLN A 119 -7.07 -8.61 5.22
CA GLN A 119 -6.97 -9.10 6.60
C GLN A 119 -7.97 -8.39 7.51
N GLN A 120 -8.11 -7.07 7.36
CA GLN A 120 -9.08 -6.28 8.11
C GLN A 120 -10.50 -6.74 7.80
N PHE A 121 -10.84 -6.91 6.53
CA PHE A 121 -12.16 -7.42 6.11
C PHE A 121 -12.46 -8.81 6.69
N LYS A 122 -11.49 -9.73 6.66
CA LYS A 122 -11.62 -11.05 7.31
C LYS A 122 -11.84 -10.93 8.82
N LEU A 123 -11.14 -10.02 9.48
CA LEU A 123 -11.32 -9.75 10.90
C LEU A 123 -12.73 -9.24 11.19
N GLU A 124 -13.27 -8.37 10.34
CA GLU A 124 -14.63 -7.85 10.49
C GLU A 124 -15.70 -8.94 10.33
N ILE A 125 -15.52 -9.88 9.40
CA ILE A 125 -16.36 -11.08 9.32
C ILE A 125 -16.28 -11.88 10.63
N LEU A 126 -15.08 -12.13 11.17
CA LEU A 126 -14.89 -12.83 12.45
C LEU A 126 -15.40 -12.05 13.68
N GLN A 127 -15.62 -10.75 13.55
CA GLN A 127 -16.23 -9.90 14.57
C GLN A 127 -17.76 -9.79 14.41
N ASP A 128 -18.36 -10.65 13.58
CA ASP A 128 -19.80 -10.72 13.35
C ASP A 128 -20.39 -9.42 12.74
N LYS A 129 -19.56 -8.60 12.08
CA LYS A 129 -20.05 -7.40 11.36
C LYS A 129 -20.75 -7.74 10.04
N TYR A 130 -20.38 -8.85 9.43
CA TYR A 130 -20.95 -9.33 8.16
C TYR A 130 -21.34 -10.79 8.30
N HIS A 131 -22.50 -11.15 7.78
CA HIS A 131 -23.00 -12.53 7.76
C HIS A 131 -23.20 -12.96 6.31
N GLN A 132 -23.09 -14.27 6.03
CA GLN A 132 -23.39 -14.81 4.72
C GLN A 132 -24.89 -14.73 4.42
N ASP A 133 -25.26 -14.54 3.16
CA ASP A 133 -26.66 -14.43 2.73
C ASP A 133 -27.50 -15.64 3.15
N GLU A 134 -26.90 -16.84 3.11
CA GLU A 134 -27.55 -18.08 3.56
C GLU A 134 -27.90 -18.05 5.06
N ASP A 135 -26.98 -17.55 5.90
CA ASP A 135 -27.19 -17.43 7.34
C ASP A 135 -28.26 -16.37 7.64
N VAL A 136 -28.22 -15.24 6.94
CA VAL A 136 -29.23 -14.18 7.07
C VAL A 136 -30.60 -14.72 6.69
N LYS A 137 -30.71 -15.42 5.56
CA LYS A 137 -31.96 -16.02 5.08
C LYS A 137 -32.51 -17.03 6.09
N TYR A 138 -31.65 -17.88 6.65
CA TYR A 138 -32.04 -18.84 7.66
C TYR A 138 -32.63 -18.16 8.90
N VAL A 139 -31.93 -17.17 9.45
CA VAL A 139 -32.40 -16.44 10.65
C VAL A 139 -33.71 -15.71 10.40
N LEU A 140 -33.83 -15.02 9.25
CA LEU A 140 -35.08 -14.34 8.88
C LEU A 140 -36.24 -15.33 8.72
N THR A 141 -35.99 -16.48 8.12
CA THR A 141 -37.02 -17.53 7.97
C THR A 141 -37.48 -18.05 9.33
N ASP A 142 -36.54 -18.32 10.25
CA ASP A 142 -36.85 -18.77 11.61
C ASP A 142 -37.66 -17.72 12.40
N ILE A 143 -37.29 -16.43 12.31
CA ILE A 143 -38.05 -15.32 12.90
C ILE A 143 -39.48 -15.28 12.35
N LEU A 144 -39.65 -15.38 11.04
CA LEU A 144 -40.97 -15.34 10.39
C LEU A 144 -41.85 -16.55 10.78
N VAL A 145 -41.25 -17.73 10.90
CA VAL A 145 -41.96 -18.95 11.33
C VAL A 145 -42.43 -18.82 12.78
N LYS A 146 -41.55 -18.37 13.69
CA LYS A 146 -41.89 -18.12 15.09
C LYS A 146 -42.97 -17.06 15.24
N PHE A 147 -42.85 -15.97 14.49
CA PHE A 147 -43.85 -14.90 14.48
C PHE A 147 -45.21 -15.39 13.99
N LYS A 148 -45.25 -16.20 12.93
CA LYS A 148 -46.51 -16.82 12.46
C LYS A 148 -47.16 -17.66 13.56
N ALA A 149 -46.39 -18.52 14.24
CA ALA A 149 -46.91 -19.34 15.32
C ALA A 149 -47.43 -18.47 16.48
N LYS A 150 -46.72 -17.39 16.82
CA LYS A 150 -47.15 -16.44 17.84
C LYS A 150 -48.44 -15.72 17.46
N LEU A 151 -48.55 -15.21 16.23
CA LEU A 151 -49.79 -14.59 15.74
C LEU A 151 -51.00 -15.51 15.90
N GLN A 152 -50.84 -16.80 15.58
CA GLN A 152 -51.90 -17.79 15.76
C GLN A 152 -52.26 -17.96 17.24
N ALA A 153 -51.27 -18.06 18.12
CA ALA A 153 -51.50 -18.16 19.57
C ALA A 153 -52.18 -16.89 20.13
N THR A 154 -51.77 -15.70 19.65
CA THR A 154 -52.35 -14.41 20.03
C THR A 154 -53.81 -14.32 19.61
N ALA A 155 -54.16 -14.80 18.40
CA ALA A 155 -55.55 -14.84 17.96
C ALA A 155 -56.43 -15.70 18.88
N VAL A 156 -55.94 -16.88 19.31
CA VAL A 156 -56.63 -17.74 20.27
C VAL A 156 -56.76 -17.07 21.64
N LYS A 157 -55.71 -16.38 22.10
CA LYS A 157 -55.75 -15.62 23.36
C LYS A 157 -56.83 -14.53 23.32
N ILE A 158 -56.87 -13.75 22.23
CA ILE A 158 -57.87 -12.71 22.03
C ILE A 158 -59.27 -13.33 22.06
N ASP A 159 -59.51 -14.41 21.32
CA ASP A 159 -60.83 -15.06 21.27
C ASP A 159 -61.33 -15.47 22.67
N ASN A 160 -60.44 -16.01 23.51
CA ASN A 160 -60.77 -16.43 24.87
C ASN A 160 -61.04 -15.25 25.81
N GLU A 161 -60.28 -14.17 25.73
CA GLU A 161 -60.31 -13.07 26.71
C GLU A 161 -61.27 -11.93 26.31
N ILE A 162 -61.59 -11.77 25.02
CA ILE A 162 -62.34 -10.59 24.51
C ILE A 162 -63.74 -10.44 25.10
N THR A 163 -64.33 -11.54 25.58
CA THR A 163 -65.66 -11.56 26.20
C THR A 163 -65.65 -11.01 27.63
N GLU A 164 -64.51 -11.04 28.31
CA GLU A 164 -64.31 -10.50 29.65
C GLU A 164 -63.91 -9.01 29.64
N ILE A 165 -63.53 -8.47 28.48
CA ILE A 165 -63.11 -7.09 28.30
C ILE A 165 -64.33 -6.19 28.01
N SER A 166 -64.43 -5.07 28.73
CA SER A 166 -65.46 -4.05 28.52
C SER A 166 -65.39 -3.45 27.11
N GLU A 167 -66.51 -3.00 26.55
CA GLU A 167 -66.51 -2.38 25.22
C GLU A 167 -65.63 -1.12 25.13
N ALA A 168 -65.54 -0.35 26.22
CA ALA A 168 -64.72 0.85 26.29
C ALA A 168 -63.22 0.54 26.24
N ASP A 169 -62.79 -0.57 26.84
CA ASP A 169 -61.37 -0.94 26.96
C ASP A 169 -60.91 -1.88 25.83
N ARG A 170 -61.84 -2.43 25.05
CA ARG A 170 -61.58 -3.47 24.04
C ARG A 170 -60.54 -3.07 23.00
N LEU A 171 -60.61 -1.84 22.51
CA LEU A 171 -59.68 -1.34 21.49
C LEU A 171 -58.25 -1.26 22.04
N ASP A 172 -58.10 -0.80 23.27
CA ASP A 172 -56.78 -0.65 23.90
C ASP A 172 -56.19 -2.01 24.26
N TYR A 173 -57.00 -2.95 24.73
CA TYR A 173 -56.60 -4.35 24.90
C TYR A 173 -56.06 -4.96 23.60
N LEU A 174 -56.78 -4.81 22.48
CA LEU A 174 -56.35 -5.33 21.18
C LEU A 174 -55.04 -4.69 20.71
N LYS A 175 -54.91 -3.36 20.83
CA LYS A 175 -53.69 -2.64 20.46
C LYS A 175 -52.49 -3.11 21.28
N ASN A 176 -52.62 -3.17 22.59
CA ASN A 176 -51.54 -3.60 23.48
C ASN A 176 -51.12 -5.03 23.19
N THR A 177 -52.09 -5.93 23.02
CA THR A 177 -51.83 -7.34 22.68
C THR A 177 -51.10 -7.51 21.34
N LEU A 178 -51.41 -6.67 20.34
CA LEU A 178 -50.71 -6.66 19.06
C LEU A 178 -49.30 -6.07 19.17
N ILE A 179 -49.12 -5.02 19.97
CA ILE A 179 -47.79 -4.43 20.24
C ILE A 179 -46.89 -5.46 20.92
N ASP A 180 -47.38 -6.13 21.97
CA ASP A 180 -46.65 -7.20 22.67
C ASP A 180 -46.23 -8.33 21.70
N CYS A 181 -47.10 -8.67 20.74
CA CYS A 181 -46.80 -9.67 19.71
C CYS A 181 -45.71 -9.20 18.73
N LEU A 182 -45.63 -7.89 18.46
CA LEU A 182 -44.65 -7.29 17.55
C LEU A 182 -43.30 -7.05 18.21
N GLU A 183 -43.24 -6.82 19.53
CA GLU A 183 -41.97 -6.68 20.26
C GLU A 183 -41.12 -7.96 20.17
N GLU A 184 -41.75 -9.13 20.02
CA GLU A 184 -41.03 -10.40 19.85
C GLU A 184 -40.27 -10.50 18.51
N LEU A 185 -40.68 -9.73 17.48
CA LEU A 185 -39.94 -9.62 16.21
C LEU A 185 -38.70 -8.72 16.31
N ALA A 186 -38.58 -7.89 17.36
CA ALA A 186 -37.51 -6.89 17.44
C ALA A 186 -36.11 -7.50 17.62
N ASN A 187 -36.04 -8.77 18.05
CA ASN A 187 -34.78 -9.40 18.42
C ASN A 187 -34.19 -10.24 17.26
N TYR A 188 -33.32 -9.60 16.47
CA TYR A 188 -32.45 -10.31 15.53
C TYR A 188 -31.19 -10.81 16.24
N ASN A 189 -31.03 -12.13 16.34
CA ASN A 189 -29.86 -12.75 16.96
C ASN A 189 -29.17 -13.73 16.00
N PRO A 190 -28.23 -13.24 15.16
CA PRO A 190 -27.55 -14.08 14.18
C PRO A 190 -26.48 -14.98 14.82
N PRO A 191 -26.14 -16.11 14.18
CA PRO A 191 -25.08 -17.00 14.67
C PRO A 191 -23.70 -16.35 14.54
N SER A 192 -22.84 -16.52 15.56
CA SER A 192 -21.47 -16.00 15.51
C SER A 192 -20.62 -16.76 14.50
N ASN A 193 -19.94 -16.02 13.63
CA ASN A 193 -18.99 -16.51 12.64
C ASN A 193 -17.76 -17.16 13.29
N ARG A 194 -17.44 -16.81 14.55
CA ARG A 194 -16.30 -17.41 15.29
C ARG A 194 -16.48 -18.89 15.58
N ARG A 195 -17.72 -19.39 15.66
CA ARG A 195 -17.98 -20.82 15.91
C ARG A 195 -17.62 -21.66 14.70
N LYS A 196 -17.88 -21.17 13.48
CA LYS A 196 -17.56 -21.85 12.22
C LYS A 196 -16.05 -22.01 11.96
N ALA A 197 -15.21 -21.15 12.54
CA ALA A 197 -13.76 -21.19 12.36
C ALA A 197 -13.03 -22.24 13.23
N LYS A 198 -13.73 -22.91 14.16
CA LYS A 198 -13.16 -23.99 14.99
C LYS A 198 -13.37 -25.39 14.41
N ASP A 199 -14.25 -25.52 13.43
CA ASP A 199 -14.67 -26.80 12.83
C ASP A 199 -14.01 -27.07 11.46
N VAL A 200 -12.97 -26.28 11.09
CA VAL A 200 -12.13 -26.45 9.89
C VAL A 200 -10.66 -26.37 10.32
#